data_AF-A0A9N9T516-F1
#
_entry.id   AF-A0A9N9T516-F1
#
_cell.length_a   1.000
_cell.length_b   1.000
_cell.length_c   1.000
_cell.angle_alpha   90.00
_cell.angle_beta   90.00
_cell.angle_gamma   90.00
#
_symmetry.space_group_name_H-M   'P 1'
#
loop_
_entity.id
_entity.type
_entity.pdbx_description
1 polymer ?
#
loop_
_entity_poly.entity_id
_entity_poly.type
_entity_poly.pdbx_seq_one_letter_code
_entity_poly.pdbx_strand_id
1 'polypeptide(L)'
;MTIPSEIIKLLDDKGKHSLLSLFNKIYETGHIPADWLLSTFVMISKKINTKQCSDHRTISLMSHVLKIFLRILHSRIYNKIEVQLSETQLLSETTLQLHKKWLLQSSLDQSI
;
A
#
# COMPACT_ATOMS: atom_id res chain seq x y z
N MET A 1 -4.25 12.64 -17.76
CA MET A 1 -3.83 14.03 -17.43
C MET A 1 -2.87 14.01 -16.24
N THR A 2 -1.61 14.43 -16.41
CA THR A 2 -0.63 14.49 -15.30
C THR A 2 -0.58 15.90 -14.72
N ILE A 3 -1.26 16.12 -13.58
CA ILE A 3 -1.18 17.39 -12.83
C ILE A 3 0.15 17.41 -12.07
N PRO A 4 1.00 18.44 -12.23
CA PRO A 4 2.26 18.55 -11.48
C PRO A 4 2.03 18.55 -9.97
N SER A 5 2.98 18.00 -9.21
CA SER A 5 2.88 17.91 -7.75
C SER A 5 2.85 19.28 -7.06
N GLU A 6 3.43 20.28 -7.72
CA GLU A 6 3.51 21.69 -7.32
C GLU A 6 2.12 22.31 -7.25
N ILE A 7 1.30 22.06 -8.28
CA ILE A 7 -0.09 22.54 -8.31
C ILE A 7 -0.87 21.94 -7.16
N ILE A 8 -0.70 20.63 -6.90
CA ILE A 8 -1.37 19.94 -5.79
C ILE A 8 -0.97 20.54 -4.43
N LYS A 9 0.29 20.95 -4.26
CA LYS A 9 0.77 21.61 -3.04
C LYS A 9 0.25 23.04 -2.87
N LEU A 10 -0.04 23.72 -3.97
CA LEU A 10 -0.58 25.09 -3.99
C LEU A 10 -2.10 25.14 -3.79
N LEU A 11 -2.78 24.00 -3.60
CA LEU A 11 -4.21 24.01 -3.30
C LEU A 11 -4.47 24.63 -1.92
N ASP A 12 -5.33 25.63 -1.90
CA ASP A 12 -5.94 26.15 -0.67
C ASP A 12 -6.79 25.07 0.01
N ASP A 13 -7.18 25.31 1.27
CA ASP A 13 -7.96 24.33 2.05
C ASP A 13 -9.30 23.96 1.40
N LYS A 14 -9.95 24.91 0.70
CA LYS A 14 -11.14 24.62 -0.13
C LYS A 14 -10.84 23.62 -1.25
N GLY A 15 -9.68 23.77 -1.90
CA GLY A 15 -9.22 22.85 -2.93
C GLY A 15 -8.93 21.46 -2.35
N LYS A 16 -8.27 21.39 -1.19
CA LYS A 16 -8.02 20.13 -0.47
C LYS A 16 -9.32 19.44 -0.08
N HIS A 17 -10.30 20.17 0.44
CA HIS A 17 -11.62 19.63 0.77
C HIS A 17 -12.36 19.09 -0.46
N SER A 18 -12.27 19.80 -1.59
CA SER A 18 -12.87 19.37 -2.85
C SER A 18 -12.22 18.08 -3.36
N LEU A 19 -10.88 17.99 -3.29
CA LEU A 19 -10.13 16.80 -3.66
C LEU A 19 -10.45 15.61 -2.73
N LEU A 20 -10.57 15.85 -1.43
CA LEU A 20 -10.96 14.84 -0.44
C LEU A 20 -12.38 14.33 -0.69
N SER A 21 -13.33 15.23 -0.98
CA SER A 21 -14.70 14.86 -1.34
C SER A 21 -14.74 13.98 -2.59
N LEU A 22 -13.95 14.33 -3.61
CA LEU A 22 -13.79 13.50 -4.81
C LEU A 22 -13.24 12.11 -4.47
N PHE A 23 -12.18 12.02 -3.67
CA PHE A 23 -11.61 10.74 -3.25
C PHE A 23 -12.59 9.88 -2.46
N ASN A 24 -13.37 10.48 -1.56
CA ASN A 24 -14.39 9.76 -0.81
C ASN A 24 -15.48 9.23 -1.74
N LYS A 25 -15.94 10.04 -2.70
CA LYS A 25 -16.92 9.59 -3.70
C LYS A 25 -16.40 8.43 -4.55
N ILE A 26 -15.13 8.47 -4.96
CA ILE A 26 -14.49 7.35 -5.68
C ILE A 26 -14.39 6.11 -4.79
N TYR A 27 -14.07 6.29 -3.51
CA TYR A 27 -13.99 5.19 -2.55
C TYR A 27 -15.35 4.52 -2.32
N GLU A 28 -16.42 5.31 -2.17
CA GLU A 28 -17.78 4.80 -1.97
C GLU A 28 -18.35 4.12 -3.23
N THR A 29 -18.10 4.69 -4.40
CA THR A 29 -18.60 4.15 -5.68
C THR A 29 -17.75 3.00 -6.21
N GLY A 30 -16.50 2.87 -5.76
CA GLY A 30 -15.53 1.91 -6.29
C GLY A 30 -15.09 2.19 -7.74
N HIS A 31 -15.57 3.28 -8.35
CA HIS A 31 -15.32 3.58 -9.75
C HIS A 31 -14.15 4.57 -9.89
N ILE A 32 -13.01 4.07 -10.36
CA ILE A 32 -11.84 4.91 -10.66
C ILE A 32 -11.94 5.39 -12.12
N PRO A 33 -11.79 6.69 -12.38
CA PRO A 33 -11.79 7.21 -13.75
C PRO A 33 -10.72 6.54 -14.62
N ALA A 34 -11.08 6.13 -15.84
CA ALA A 34 -10.14 5.49 -16.78
C ALA A 34 -8.90 6.36 -17.03
N ASP A 35 -9.06 7.69 -17.07
CA ASP A 35 -7.97 8.66 -17.25
C ASP A 35 -6.90 8.60 -16.16
N TRP A 36 -7.24 8.12 -14.96
CA TRP A 36 -6.28 7.96 -13.87
C TRP A 36 -5.48 6.66 -14.02
N LEU A 37 -6.07 5.65 -14.67
CA LEU A 37 -5.43 4.37 -14.97
C LEU A 37 -4.46 4.48 -16.16
N LEU A 38 -4.55 5.55 -16.95
CA LEU A 38 -3.59 5.84 -18.01
C LEU A 38 -2.23 6.23 -17.41
N SER A 39 -1.20 5.46 -17.76
CA SER A 39 0.18 5.73 -17.38
C SER A 39 1.05 5.95 -18.60
N THR A 40 1.94 6.94 -18.56
CA THR A 40 2.90 7.18 -19.64
C THR A 40 4.11 6.27 -19.45
N PHE A 41 4.42 5.44 -20.43
CA PHE A 41 5.61 4.60 -20.40
C PHE A 41 6.81 5.36 -20.95
N VAL A 42 7.88 5.45 -20.16
CA VAL A 42 9.16 6.05 -20.56
C VAL A 42 10.23 4.98 -20.46
N MET A 43 10.97 4.78 -21.55
CA MET A 43 12.12 3.88 -21.57
C MET A 43 13.37 4.66 -21.17
N ILE A 44 13.98 4.30 -20.05
CA ILE A 44 15.28 4.84 -19.64
C ILE A 44 16.36 3.84 -20.04
N SER A 45 17.29 4.29 -20.87
CA SER A 45 18.44 3.48 -21.27
C SER A 45 19.36 3.20 -20.06
N LYS A 46 19.76 1.93 -19.87
CA LYS A 46 20.67 1.55 -18.77
C LYS A 46 22.14 1.88 -19.07
N LYS A 47 22.51 2.08 -20.35
CA LYS A 47 23.89 2.35 -20.79
C LYS A 47 23.89 3.35 -21.94
N ILE A 48 24.84 4.29 -21.94
CA ILE A 48 25.07 5.21 -23.06
C ILE A 48 25.26 4.40 -24.36
N ASN A 49 24.45 4.68 -25.38
CA ASN A 49 24.47 4.09 -26.73
C ASN A 49 23.94 2.64 -26.88
N THR A 50 22.91 2.26 -26.11
CA THR A 50 22.28 0.94 -26.28
C THR A 50 21.28 0.91 -27.44
N LYS A 51 21.51 0.00 -28.39
CA LYS A 51 20.66 -0.22 -29.57
C LYS A 51 19.62 -1.33 -29.37
N GLN A 52 19.75 -2.15 -28.32
CA GLN A 52 18.82 -3.24 -28.02
C GLN A 52 17.73 -2.80 -27.03
N CYS A 53 16.50 -3.26 -27.26
CA CYS A 53 15.34 -2.97 -26.40
C CYS A 53 15.49 -3.57 -24.98
N SER A 54 16.21 -4.69 -24.83
CA SER A 54 16.50 -5.37 -23.55
C SER A 54 17.33 -4.53 -22.58
N ASP A 55 18.11 -3.58 -23.10
CA ASP A 55 18.97 -2.69 -22.32
C ASP A 55 18.23 -1.45 -21.78
N HIS A 56 16.94 -1.32 -22.08
CA HIS A 56 16.11 -0.24 -21.56
C HIS A 56 15.33 -0.70 -20.32
N ARG A 57 15.23 0.18 -19.33
CA ARG A 57 14.31 0.02 -18.20
C ARG A 57 13.03 0.80 -18.52
N THR A 58 11.93 0.09 -18.72
CA THR A 58 10.62 0.72 -18.85
C THR A 58 10.15 1.20 -17.48
N ILE A 59 9.79 2.48 -17.39
CA ILE A 59 9.19 3.08 -16.21
C ILE A 59 7.80 3.57 -16.59
N SER A 60 6.80 3.16 -15.82
CA SER A 60 5.43 3.67 -15.92
C SER A 60 5.29 4.92 -15.05
N LEU A 61 4.96 6.05 -15.67
CA LEU A 61 4.64 7.30 -15.01
C LEU A 61 3.13 7.37 -14.77
N MET A 62 2.75 7.05 -13.54
CA MET A 62 1.37 7.18 -13.06
C MET A 62 1.05 8.63 -12.64
N SER A 63 -0.22 9.03 -12.80
CA SER A 63 -0.74 10.33 -12.35
C SER A 63 -0.45 10.60 -10.87
N HIS A 64 -0.07 11.84 -10.56
CA HIS A 64 0.20 12.28 -9.19
C HIS A 64 -1.03 12.15 -8.27
N VAL A 65 -2.22 12.44 -8.80
CA VAL A 65 -3.48 12.33 -8.05
C VAL A 65 -3.76 10.88 -7.67
N LEU A 66 -3.58 9.94 -8.59
CA LEU A 66 -3.73 8.51 -8.32
C LEU A 66 -2.70 8.00 -7.30
N LYS A 67 -1.44 8.46 -7.39
CA LYS A 67 -0.41 8.12 -6.38
C LYS A 67 -0.83 8.56 -4.98
N ILE A 68 -1.39 9.77 -4.82
CA ILE A 68 -1.86 10.27 -3.52
C ILE A 68 -3.02 9.42 -3.02
N PHE A 69 -4.02 9.17 -3.86
CA PHE A 69 -5.17 8.33 -3.51
C PHE A 69 -4.73 6.93 -3.07
N LEU A 70 -3.84 6.30 -3.83
CA LEU A 70 -3.31 4.97 -3.51
C LEU A 70 -2.55 4.96 -2.18
N ARG A 71 -1.77 6.00 -1.87
CA ARG A 71 -1.08 6.12 -0.57
C ARG A 71 -2.07 6.21 0.60
N ILE A 72 -3.16 6.98 0.44
CA ILE A 72 -4.20 7.09 1.47
C ILE A 72 -4.89 5.74 1.66
N LEU A 73 -5.26 5.07 0.57
CA LEU A 73 -5.89 3.76 0.61
C LEU A 73 -4.96 2.71 1.24
N HIS A 74 -3.70 2.68 0.82
CA HIS A 74 -2.69 1.79 1.36
C HIS A 74 -2.51 2.00 2.85
N SER A 75 -2.40 3.25 3.33
CA SER A 75 -2.29 3.52 4.77
C SER A 75 -3.52 3.05 5.56
N ARG A 76 -4.75 3.23 5.01
CA ARG A 76 -5.97 2.74 5.65
C ARG A 76 -6.03 1.21 5.73
N ILE A 77 -5.64 0.53 4.65
CA ILE A 77 -5.61 -0.94 4.60
C ILE A 77 -4.50 -1.48 5.50
N TYR A 78 -3.30 -0.92 5.39
CA TYR A 78 -2.14 -1.33 6.18
C TYR A 78 -2.41 -1.22 7.67
N ASN A 79 -2.99 -0.10 8.13
CA ASN A 79 -3.35 0.05 9.55
C ASN A 79 -4.35 -1.01 10.02
N LYS A 80 -5.33 -1.39 9.19
CA LYS A 80 -6.27 -2.47 9.53
C LYS A 80 -5.58 -3.84 9.58
N ILE A 81 -4.72 -4.10 8.61
CA ILE A 81 -3.96 -5.35 8.53
C ILE A 81 -3.02 -5.46 9.72
N GLU A 82 -2.28 -4.42 10.07
CA GLU A 82 -1.32 -4.42 11.18
C GLU A 82 -1.99 -4.68 12.54
N VAL A 83 -3.18 -4.12 12.77
CA VAL A 83 -3.99 -4.44 13.96
C VAL A 83 -4.37 -5.93 13.99
N GLN A 84 -4.84 -6.49 12.87
CA GLN A 84 -5.18 -7.92 12.81
C GLN A 84 -3.93 -8.81 12.90
N LEU A 85 -2.80 -8.38 12.33
CA LEU A 85 -1.55 -9.14 12.34
C LEU A 85 -0.96 -9.18 13.74
N SER A 86 -0.98 -8.06 14.48
CA SER A 86 -0.56 -8.02 15.87
C SER A 86 -1.43 -8.89 16.77
N GLU A 87 -2.76 -8.86 16.61
CA GLU A 87 -3.67 -9.74 17.35
C GLU A 87 -3.41 -11.23 17.06
N THR A 88 -3.25 -11.61 15.80
CA THR A 88 -2.99 -13.00 15.41
C THR A 88 -1.59 -13.48 15.82
N GLN A 89 -0.56 -12.63 15.74
CA GLN A 89 0.79 -12.95 16.21
C GLN A 89 0.79 -13.17 17.72
N LEU A 90 0.15 -12.28 18.50
CA LEU A 90 0.04 -12.44 19.96
C LEU A 90 -0.73 -13.70 20.36
N LEU A 91 -1.80 -14.06 19.65
CA LEU A 91 -2.53 -15.31 19.88
C LEU A 91 -1.68 -16.55 19.54
N SER A 92 -0.89 -16.51 18.46
CA SER A 92 -0.01 -17.62 18.10
C SER A 92 1.14 -17.81 19.10
N GLU A 93 1.72 -16.73 19.61
CA GLU A 93 2.78 -16.80 20.62
C GLU A 93 2.25 -17.32 21.96
N THR A 94 1.09 -16.81 22.41
CA THR A 94 0.48 -17.26 23.67
C THR A 94 0.03 -18.72 23.61
N THR A 95 -0.54 -19.18 22.49
CA THR A 95 -0.91 -20.59 22.31
C THR A 95 0.32 -21.50 22.29
N LEU A 96 1.41 -21.10 21.64
CA LEU A 96 2.68 -21.84 21.68
C LEU A 96 3.26 -21.92 23.09
N GLN A 97 3.20 -20.83 23.87
CA GLN A 97 3.68 -20.81 25.25
C GLN A 97 2.81 -21.67 26.18
N LEU A 98 1.49 -21.61 26.05
CA LEU A 98 0.57 -22.45 26.82
C LEU A 98 0.72 -23.93 26.47
N HIS A 99 0.89 -24.26 25.20
CA HIS A 99 1.14 -25.64 24.77
C HIS A 99 2.46 -26.19 25.32
N LYS A 100 3.55 -25.40 25.27
CA LYS A 100 4.83 -25.77 25.91
C LYS A 100 4.68 -25.96 27.42
N LYS A 101 3.93 -25.08 28.09
CA LYS A 101 3.66 -25.18 29.53
C LYS A 101 2.84 -26.43 29.88
N TRP A 102 1.85 -26.76 29.06
CA TRP A 102 1.03 -27.96 29.23
C TRP A 102 1.85 -29.24 29.07
N LEU A 103 2.73 -29.31 28.05
CA LEU A 103 3.65 -30.43 27.85
C LEU A 103 4.61 -30.63 29.03
N LEU A 104 5.14 -29.54 29.59
CA LEU A 104 6.01 -29.60 30.77
C LEU A 104 5.25 -30.08 32.00
N GLN A 105 4.01 -29.61 32.21
CA GLN A 105 3.17 -30.04 33.33
C GLN A 105 2.80 -31.53 33.24
N SER A 106 2.43 -32.02 32.04
CA SER A 106 2.14 -33.43 31.81
C SER A 106 3.35 -34.34 31.98
N SER A 107 4.57 -33.84 31.69
CA SER A 107 5.80 -34.60 31.96
C SER A 107 6.15 -34.68 33.45
N LEU A 108 5.73 -33.70 34.26
CA LEU A 108 5.94 -33.68 35.71
C LEU A 108 4.92 -34.59 36.44
N ASP A 109 3.66 -34.61 35.99
CA ASP A 109 2.62 -35.48 36.58
C ASP A 109 2.83 -36.98 36.26
N GLN A 110 3.64 -37.34 35.26
CA GLN A 110 4.04 -38.73 34.98
C GLN A 110 5.26 -39.20 35.79
N SER A 111 5.86 -38.33 36.59
CA SER A 111 7.07 -38.62 37.39
C SER A 111 6.81 -38.74 38.90
N ILE A 112 5.54 -38.85 39.29
CA ILE A 112 5.05 -39.16 40.65
C ILE A 112 4.19 -40.43 40.56
#